data_AF-A0A840I035-F1
#
_entry.id   AF-A0A840I035-F1
#
_cell.length_a   1.000
_cell.length_b   1.000
_cell.length_c   1.000
_cell.angle_alpha   90.00
_cell.angle_beta   90.00
_cell.angle_gamma   90.00
#
_symmetry.space_group_name_H-M   'P 1'
#
loop_
_entity.id
_entity.type
_entity.pdbx_description
1 polymer ?
#
loop_
_entity_poly.entity_id
_entity_poly.type
_entity_poly.pdbx_seq_one_letter_code
_entity_poly.pdbx_strand_id
1 'polypeptide(L)' 'MEQDTPDDAALTTEDGIPLFANGQRLSDAQIQALREARERRAAIDAASDLPPERGGPNRKEEPTRYGDWEKSGRAYDFS' A
#
# COMPACT_ATOMS: atom_id res chain seq x y z
N MET A 1 19.82 -21.82 -11.42
CA MET A 1 18.39 -22.04 -11.10
C MET A 1 17.69 -20.76 -11.49
N GLU A 2 17.34 -20.64 -12.77
CA GLU A 2 16.52 -19.55 -13.28
C GLU A 2 15.12 -19.81 -12.72
N GLN A 3 14.68 -19.02 -11.74
CA GLN A 3 13.30 -19.10 -11.30
C GLN A 3 12.46 -18.37 -12.34
N ASP A 4 11.90 -19.15 -13.25
CA ASP A 4 10.82 -18.73 -14.17
C ASP A 4 9.62 -18.37 -13.29
N THR A 5 9.61 -17.12 -12.81
CA THR A 5 8.52 -16.56 -12.03
C THR A 5 7.40 -16.32 -13.03
N PRO A 6 6.24 -16.99 -12.91
CA PRO A 6 5.14 -16.68 -13.81
C PRO A 6 4.86 -15.19 -13.66
N ASP A 7 4.65 -14.52 -14.80
CA ASP A 7 4.33 -13.10 -14.89
C ASP A 7 2.90 -12.88 -14.35
N ASP A 8 2.68 -13.18 -13.06
CA ASP A 8 1.40 -13.11 -12.35
C ASP A 8 0.87 -11.66 -12.34
N ALA A 9 1.76 -10.70 -12.61
CA ALA A 9 1.45 -9.28 -12.75
C ALA A 9 0.52 -8.96 -13.94
N ALA A 10 0.37 -9.88 -14.91
CA ALA A 10 -0.43 -9.65 -16.11
C ALA A 10 -1.91 -10.06 -15.99
N LEU A 11 -2.30 -10.81 -14.95
CA LEU A 11 -3.70 -11.26 -14.79
C LEU A 11 -4.52 -10.20 -14.06
N THR A 12 -5.11 -9.28 -14.81
CA THR A 12 -5.99 -8.22 -14.31
C THR A 12 -7.44 -8.39 -14.78
N THR A 13 -8.40 -7.93 -13.99
CA THR A 13 -9.79 -7.70 -14.42
C THR A 13 -9.85 -6.63 -15.53
N GLU A 14 -10.95 -6.55 -16.28
CA GLU A 14 -11.21 -5.51 -17.28
C GLU A 14 -11.02 -4.08 -16.73
N ASP A 15 -11.34 -3.86 -15.46
CA ASP A 15 -11.16 -2.58 -14.76
C ASP A 15 -9.71 -2.33 -14.29
N GLY A 16 -8.76 -3.20 -14.65
CA GLY A 16 -7.36 -3.11 -14.26
C GLY A 16 -7.10 -3.40 -12.77
N ILE A 17 -7.96 -4.18 -12.11
CA ILE A 17 -7.73 -4.70 -10.76
C ILE A 17 -6.89 -5.99 -10.87
N PRO A 18 -5.79 -6.15 -10.13
CA PRO A 18 -4.99 -7.37 -10.19
C PRO A 18 -5.79 -8.56 -9.63
N LEU A 19 -5.64 -9.73 -10.25
CA LEU A 19 -6.24 -10.99 -9.78
C LEU A 19 -5.31 -11.75 -8.82
N PHE A 20 -4.03 -11.38 -8.79
CA PHE A 20 -3.01 -11.98 -7.92
C PHE A 20 -2.25 -10.89 -7.16
N ALA A 21 -1.86 -11.19 -5.94
CA ALA A 21 -0.95 -10.38 -5.14
C ALA A 21 0.02 -11.32 -4.41
N ASN A 22 1.33 -11.04 -4.52
CA ASN A 22 2.38 -11.84 -3.89
C ASN A 22 2.31 -13.35 -4.24
N GLY A 23 1.99 -13.67 -5.50
CA GLY A 23 1.82 -15.05 -5.97
C GLY A 23 0.56 -15.76 -5.47
N GLN A 24 -0.33 -15.06 -4.75
CA GLN A 24 -1.61 -15.61 -4.28
C GLN A 24 -2.79 -15.05 -5.09
N ARG A 25 -3.72 -15.92 -5.47
CA ARG A 25 -4.95 -15.52 -6.14
C ARG A 25 -5.86 -14.79 -5.16
N LEU A 26 -6.34 -13.61 -5.56
CA LEU A 26 -7.33 -12.86 -4.80
C LEU A 26 -8.70 -13.54 -4.88
N SER A 27 -9.42 -13.49 -3.76
CA SER A 27 -10.85 -13.79 -3.69
C SER A 27 -11.68 -12.65 -4.31
N ASP A 28 -12.93 -12.97 -4.66
CA ASP A 28 -13.86 -12.00 -5.24
C ASP A 28 -14.12 -10.82 -4.29
N ALA A 29 -14.17 -11.08 -2.97
CA ALA A 29 -14.30 -10.05 -1.94
C ALA A 29 -13.09 -9.10 -1.90
N GLN A 30 -11.88 -9.62 -2.08
CA GLN A 30 -10.66 -8.80 -2.14
C GLN A 30 -10.62 -7.93 -3.40
N ILE A 31 -11.00 -8.49 -4.55
CA ILE A 31 -11.10 -7.74 -5.81
C ILE A 31 -12.12 -6.60 -5.68
N GLN A 32 -13.28 -6.86 -5.07
CA GLN A 32 -14.30 -5.84 -4.84
C GLN A 32 -13.82 -4.74 -3.88
N ALA A 33 -13.10 -5.09 -2.81
CA ALA A 33 -12.53 -4.12 -1.88
C ALA A 33 -11.49 -3.21 -2.57
N LEU A 34 -10.67 -3.76 -3.48
CA LEU A 34 -9.73 -2.98 -4.29
C LEU A 34 -10.45 -2.02 -5.25
N ARG A 35 -11.56 -2.47 -5.85
CA ARG A 35 -12.39 -1.63 -6.73
C ARG A 35 -12.96 -0.43 -5.97
N GLU A 36 -13.57 -0.66 -4.81
CA GLU A 36 -14.10 0.42 -3.96
C GLU A 36 -13.00 1.38 -3.49
N ALA A 37 -11.84 0.85 -3.08
CA ALA A 37 -10.71 1.69 -2.68
C ALA A 37 -10.21 2.59 -3.83
N ARG A 38 -10.22 2.09 -5.07
CA ARG A 38 -9.87 2.86 -6.27
C ARG A 38 -10.89 3.97 -6.52
N GLU A 39 -12.18 3.67 -6.43
CA GLU A 39 -13.25 4.66 -6.57
C GLU A 39 -13.15 5.75 -5.49
N ARG A 40 -12.88 5.37 -4.23
CA ARG A 40 -12.65 6.33 -3.14
C ARG A 40 -11.45 7.22 -3.38
N ARG A 41 -10.33 6.68 -3.88
CA ARG A 41 -9.15 7.48 -4.24
C ARG A 41 -9.47 8.46 -5.36
N ALA A 42 -10.15 8.02 -6.42
CA ALA A 42 -10.56 8.89 -7.52
C ALA A 42 -11.46 10.03 -7.04
N ALA A 43 -12.38 9.77 -6.10
CA ALA A 43 -13.22 10.81 -5.50
C ALA A 43 -12.42 11.81 -4.66
N ILE A 44 -11.44 11.35 -3.88
CA ILE A 44 -10.53 12.22 -3.10
C ILE A 44 -9.65 13.07 -4.02
N ASP A 45 -9.09 12.47 -5.07
CA ASP A 45 -8.24 13.15 -6.04
C ASP A 45 -9.04 14.21 -6.82
N ALA A 46 -10.28 13.88 -7.23
CA ALA A 46 -11.19 14.82 -7.87
C ALA A 46 -11.63 15.97 -6.95
N ALA A 47 -11.71 15.71 -5.63
CA ALA A 47 -12.02 16.72 -4.63
C ALA A 47 -10.79 17.49 -4.11
N SER A 48 -9.57 17.06 -4.45
CA SER A 48 -8.33 17.67 -3.98
C SER A 48 -7.95 18.90 -4.81
N ASP A 49 -8.47 20.05 -4.40
CA ASP A 49 -7.86 21.36 -4.66
C ASP A 49 -7.12 21.84 -3.39
N LEU A 50 -6.33 20.93 -2.79
CA LEU A 50 -5.59 21.20 -1.56
C LEU A 50 -4.25 21.86 -1.94
N PRO A 51 -3.96 23.08 -1.44
CA PRO A 51 -2.67 23.69 -1.68
C PRO A 51 -1.57 22.80 -1.10
N PRO A 52 -0.41 22.68 -1.78
CA PRO A 52 0.70 21.91 -1.25
C PRO A 52 1.12 22.49 0.10
N GLU A 53 1.22 21.62 1.11
CA GLU A 53 1.65 22.02 2.44
C GLU A 53 3.08 22.58 2.37
N ARG A 54 3.24 23.89 2.62
CA ARG A 54 4.55 24.55 2.68
C ARG A 54 4.93 24.74 4.14
N GLY A 55 6.05 24.14 4.55
CA GLY A 55 6.57 24.24 5.92
C GLY A 55 5.99 23.22 6.91
N GLY A 56 5.23 22.24 6.43
CA GLY A 56 4.93 21.04 7.21
C GLY A 56 6.22 20.29 7.56
N PRO A 57 6.23 19.45 8.61
CA PRO A 57 7.36 18.56 8.86
C PRO A 57 7.66 17.81 7.55
N ASN A 58 8.96 17.65 7.22
CA ASN A 58 9.35 16.74 6.14
C ASN A 58 8.50 15.48 6.27
N ARG A 59 7.91 14.95 5.18
CA ARG A 59 7.07 13.74 5.17
C ARG A 59 7.66 12.50 5.89
N LYS A 60 8.86 12.60 6.43
CA LYS A 60 9.38 11.68 7.44
C LYS A 60 8.54 11.83 8.71
N GLU A 61 7.67 10.87 8.90
CA GLU A 61 7.19 10.41 10.19
C GLU A 61 8.25 10.69 11.27
N GLU A 62 7.95 11.60 12.19
CA GLU A 62 8.85 11.97 13.30
C GLU A 62 9.19 10.68 14.09
N PRO A 63 10.44 10.17 14.05
CA PRO A 63 10.81 8.93 14.75
C PRO A 63 10.58 9.06 16.26
N THR A 64 10.68 10.30 16.76
CA THR A 64 10.43 10.69 18.14
C THR A 64 8.97 10.49 18.57
N ARG A 65 8.03 10.33 17.63
CA ARG A 65 6.60 10.14 17.90
C ARG A 65 6.11 8.70 17.73
N TYR A 66 6.94 7.82 17.21
CA TYR A 66 6.74 6.37 17.23
C TYR A 66 7.94 5.77 17.95
N GLY A 67 7.91 5.89 19.28
CA GLY A 67 9.03 5.65 20.17
C GLY A 67 9.84 4.41 19.82
N ASP A 68 11.17 4.58 19.88
CA ASP A 68 12.17 3.57 20.20
C ASP A 68 11.61 2.14 20.20
N TRP A 69 11.72 1.44 19.07
CA TRP A 69 11.63 -0.03 19.10
C TRP A 69 12.89 -0.66 19.74
N GLU A 70 13.81 0.18 20.22
CA GLU A 70 14.88 -0.18 21.12
C GLU A 70 14.51 0.10 22.57
N LYS A 71 14.26 -0.96 23.35
CA LYS A 71 14.23 -0.84 24.81
C LYS A 71 15.57 -1.32 25.36
N SER A 72 16.38 -0.40 25.87
CA SER A 72 17.71 -0.69 26.43
C SER A 72 18.70 -1.31 25.42
N GLY A 73 18.72 -0.81 24.18
CA GLY A 73 19.66 -1.26 23.14
C GLY A 73 19.36 -2.66 22.57
N ARG A 74 18.11 -3.14 22.71
CA ARG A 74 17.62 -4.37 22.08
C ARG A 74 16.44 -4.02 21.19
N ALA A 75 16.54 -4.35 19.90
CA ALA A 75 15.44 -4.28 18.97
C ALA A 75 14.39 -5.35 19.33
N TYR A 76 13.14 -4.91 19.48
CA TYR A 76 11.99 -5.79 19.63
C TYR A 76 11.34 -5.97 18.26
N ASP A 77 11.39 -7.18 17.72
CA ASP A 77 10.73 -7.52 16.46
C ASP A 77 9.58 -8.48 16.76
N PHE A 78 8.40 -8.19 16.23
CA PHE A 78 7.22 -9.04 16.44
C PHE A 78 7.39 -10.30 15.59
N SER A 79 7.41 -11.45 16.28
CA SER A 79 7.57 -12.79 15.72
C SER A 79 6.60 -13.13 14.60
#